data_AF-A0A009R6B2-F1
#
_entry.id   AF-A0A009R6B2-F1
#
_cell.length_a   1.000
_cell.length_b   1.000
_cell.length_c   1.000
_cell.angle_alpha   90.00
_cell.angle_beta   90.00
_cell.angle_gamma   90.00
#
_symmetry.space_group_name_H-M   'P 1'
#
loop_
_entity.id
_entity.type
_entity.pdbx_description
1 polymer ?
#
loop_
_entity_poly.entity_id
_entity_poly.type
_entity_poly.pdbx_seq_one_letter_code
_entity_poly.pdbx_strand_id
1 'polypeptide(L)'
;MPDYDLSHLNSLVRERQIFEYWYHAASYLPMKDYRYALPAMMSVRKGESRYFNRGDQHLMNEILARVRAEGKIRLRDIDKKNKKSLGNWWNTGPGRRAFEQLYMQGDLMICERNGMEKVYDLTERCLPENIDLSLPTLYEYAQYLFNNTLRAHGAFTWKQLVHLKKNDLKETMRVVLKEQIDAGVVSAIKLADGQTLYVDVTAIEQQLDTDFIFLI
;
A
#
# COMPACT_ATOMS: atom_id res chain seq x y z
N MET A 1 4.13 3.91 -20.88
CA MET A 1 2.87 3.47 -21.49
C MET A 1 2.48 4.52 -22.50
N PRO A 2 2.22 4.14 -23.77
CA PRO A 2 1.60 5.06 -24.72
C PRO A 2 0.34 5.66 -24.08
N ASP A 3 0.11 6.95 -24.26
CA ASP A 3 -1.10 7.66 -23.81
C ASP A 3 -1.35 7.74 -22.29
N TYR A 4 -0.30 7.63 -21.48
CA TYR A 4 -0.42 7.87 -20.04
C TYR A 4 -0.59 9.37 -19.72
N ASP A 5 -1.75 9.73 -19.15
CA ASP A 5 -2.01 11.05 -18.58
C ASP A 5 -1.74 11.05 -17.05
N LEU A 6 -1.02 12.08 -16.60
CA LEU A 6 -0.75 12.35 -15.18
C LEU A 6 -2.03 12.57 -14.36
N SER A 7 -3.15 12.91 -15.01
CA SER A 7 -4.45 13.09 -14.37
C SER A 7 -5.14 11.77 -13.98
N HIS A 8 -4.76 10.64 -14.60
CA HIS A 8 -5.44 9.36 -14.41
C HIS A 8 -5.41 8.90 -12.95
N LEU A 9 -4.24 8.89 -12.31
CA LEU A 9 -4.11 8.48 -10.91
C LEU A 9 -4.89 9.40 -9.97
N ASN A 10 -4.90 10.71 -10.24
CA ASN A 10 -5.66 11.66 -9.43
C ASN A 10 -7.16 11.44 -9.54
N SER A 11 -7.63 11.08 -10.74
CA SER A 11 -9.04 10.73 -10.99
C SER A 11 -9.42 9.45 -10.24
N LEU A 12 -8.60 8.40 -10.35
CA LEU A 12 -8.82 7.14 -9.63
C LEU A 12 -8.83 7.31 -8.10
N VAL A 13 -7.98 8.18 -7.53
CA VAL A 13 -8.00 8.50 -6.09
C VAL A 13 -9.30 9.23 -5.74
N ARG A 14 -9.69 10.25 -6.51
CA ARG A 14 -10.91 11.04 -6.27
C ARG A 14 -12.18 10.18 -6.37
N GLU A 15 -12.18 9.24 -7.30
CA GLU A 15 -13.25 8.25 -7.52
C GLU A 15 -13.21 7.08 -6.52
N ARG A 16 -12.26 7.08 -5.57
CA ARG A 16 -12.11 6.06 -4.53
C ARG A 16 -11.86 4.66 -5.12
N GLN A 17 -11.23 4.57 -6.28
CA GLN A 17 -10.85 3.30 -6.91
C GLN A 17 -9.47 2.82 -6.47
N ILE A 18 -8.60 3.74 -6.06
CA ILE A 18 -7.27 3.46 -5.51
C ILE A 18 -7.03 4.32 -4.26
N PHE A 19 -6.07 3.91 -3.44
CA PHE A 19 -5.60 4.68 -2.28
C PHE A 19 -4.08 4.74 -2.21
N GLU A 20 -3.54 5.78 -1.60
CA GLU A 20 -2.11 5.89 -1.29
C GLU A 20 -1.82 5.34 0.11
N TYR A 21 -0.84 4.44 0.22
CA TYR A 21 -0.31 4.01 1.51
C TYR A 21 1.12 3.45 1.40
N TRP A 22 1.75 3.18 2.55
CA TRP A 22 3.07 2.56 2.60
C TRP A 22 2.96 1.03 2.44
N TYR A 23 3.56 0.48 1.39
CA TYR A 23 3.66 -0.96 1.16
C TYR A 23 5.12 -1.38 0.98
N HIS A 24 5.58 -1.63 -0.26
CA HIS A 24 7.01 -1.72 -0.56
C HIS A 24 7.69 -0.34 -0.47
N ALA A 25 6.97 0.67 -0.95
CA ALA A 25 7.30 2.08 -0.86
C ALA A 25 5.99 2.88 -0.72
N ALA A 26 6.03 4.21 -0.90
CA ALA A 26 4.81 4.96 -1.13
C ALA A 26 4.17 4.47 -2.44
N SER A 27 2.98 3.90 -2.36
CA SER A 27 2.34 3.20 -3.47
C SER A 27 0.86 3.55 -3.58
N TYR A 28 0.35 3.51 -4.82
CA TYR A 28 -1.08 3.43 -5.07
C TYR A 28 -1.51 1.97 -5.06
N LEU A 29 -2.58 1.67 -4.34
CA LEU A 29 -3.13 0.33 -4.18
C LEU A 29 -4.60 0.33 -4.60
N PRO A 30 -5.11 -0.74 -5.24
CA PRO A 30 -6.54 -0.87 -5.50
C PRO A 30 -7.33 -0.74 -4.21
N MET A 31 -8.45 0.00 -4.25
CA MET A 31 -9.26 0.25 -3.06
C MET A 31 -9.74 -1.05 -2.43
N LYS A 32 -10.10 -2.06 -3.23
CA LYS A 32 -10.46 -3.40 -2.75
C LYS A 32 -9.42 -4.08 -1.85
N ASP A 33 -8.15 -3.67 -1.94
CA ASP A 33 -7.04 -4.25 -1.19
C ASP A 33 -6.78 -3.50 0.14
N TYR A 34 -7.62 -2.52 0.50
CA TYR A 34 -7.44 -1.68 1.68
C TYR A 34 -7.26 -2.48 2.98
N ARG A 35 -7.99 -3.59 3.14
CA ARG A 35 -7.87 -4.44 4.34
C ARG A 35 -6.44 -4.90 4.61
N TYR A 36 -5.63 -5.06 3.57
CA TYR A 36 -4.24 -5.52 3.69
C TYR A 36 -3.27 -4.42 4.15
N ALA A 37 -3.71 -3.15 4.21
CA ALA A 37 -2.98 -2.07 4.85
C ALA A 37 -3.26 -1.99 6.36
N LEU A 38 -4.41 -2.51 6.83
CA LEU A 38 -4.83 -2.44 8.23
C LEU A 38 -3.82 -3.01 9.23
N PRO A 39 -3.13 -4.15 9.00
CA PRO A 39 -2.12 -4.64 9.94
C PRO A 39 -1.00 -3.64 10.21
N ALA A 40 -0.54 -2.93 9.17
CA ALA A 40 0.48 -1.90 9.30
C ALA A 40 -0.06 -0.68 10.05
N MET A 41 -1.27 -0.21 9.71
CA MET A 41 -1.93 0.90 10.41
C MET A 41 -2.12 0.61 11.89
N MET A 42 -2.56 -0.60 12.23
CA MET A 42 -2.74 -1.05 13.61
C MET A 42 -1.41 -1.13 14.37
N SER A 43 -0.34 -1.60 13.73
CA SER A 43 0.99 -1.63 14.35
C SER A 43 1.49 -0.22 14.66
N VAL A 44 1.24 0.75 13.78
CA VAL A 44 1.54 2.17 14.04
C VAL A 44 0.68 2.70 15.20
N ARG A 45 -0.63 2.42 15.20
CA ARG A 45 -1.57 2.84 16.25
C ARG A 45 -1.21 2.30 17.63
N LYS A 46 -0.69 1.07 17.69
CA LYS A 46 -0.20 0.42 18.92
C LYS A 46 1.19 0.91 19.37
N GLY A 47 1.84 1.78 18.59
CA GLY A 47 3.19 2.28 18.87
C GLY A 47 4.31 1.27 18.60
N GLU A 48 4.02 0.18 17.90
CA GLU A 48 5.00 -0.87 17.57
C GLU A 48 5.90 -0.47 16.38
N SER A 49 5.50 0.54 15.62
CA SER A 49 6.30 1.09 14.52
C SER A 49 7.53 1.82 15.06
N ARG A 50 8.71 1.48 14.53
CA ARG A 50 9.97 2.18 14.85
C ARG A 50 10.03 3.60 14.28
N TYR A 51 9.27 3.87 13.22
CA TYR A 51 9.32 5.14 12.48
C TYR A 51 8.20 6.10 12.87
N PHE A 52 7.04 5.56 13.28
CA PHE A 52 5.83 6.31 13.57
C PHE A 52 5.35 5.98 14.99
N ASN A 53 6.00 6.61 15.98
CA ASN A 53 5.70 6.45 17.40
C ASN A 53 5.92 7.75 18.21
N ARG A 54 6.02 8.90 17.54
CA ARG A 54 6.40 10.21 18.13
C ARG A 54 5.42 11.33 17.76
N GLY A 55 4.21 10.98 17.36
CA GLY A 55 3.13 11.96 17.20
C GLY A 55 2.71 12.49 18.57
N ASP A 56 2.63 13.81 18.72
CA ASP A 56 2.10 14.41 19.94
C ASP A 56 0.58 14.29 19.96
N GLN A 57 0.02 13.75 21.04
CA GLN A 57 -1.41 13.44 21.11
C GLN A 57 -2.30 14.68 21.09
N HIS A 58 -1.88 15.77 21.73
CA HIS A 58 -2.64 17.02 21.73
C HIS A 58 -2.69 17.59 20.32
N LEU A 59 -1.54 17.61 19.64
CA LEU A 59 -1.43 18.04 18.25
C LEU A 59 -2.29 17.19 17.31
N MET A 60 -2.25 15.86 17.46
CA MET A 60 -3.09 14.95 16.66
C MET A 60 -4.59 15.22 16.85
N ASN A 61 -5.03 15.47 18.08
CA ASN A 61 -6.43 15.78 18.37
C ASN A 61 -6.86 17.11 17.73
N GLU A 62 -6.00 18.14 17.74
CA GLU A 62 -6.28 19.41 17.07
C GLU A 62 -6.40 19.24 15.55
N ILE A 63 -5.56 18.40 14.92
CA ILE A 63 -5.67 18.08 13.48
C ILE A 63 -7.03 17.47 13.19
N LEU A 64 -7.40 16.41 13.91
CA LEU A 64 -8.64 15.70 13.67
C LEU A 64 -9.87 16.58 13.90
N ALA A 65 -9.86 17.43 14.93
CA ALA A 65 -10.93 18.41 15.16
C ALA A 65 -11.08 19.36 13.98
N ARG A 66 -9.96 19.84 13.43
CA ARG A 66 -9.94 20.73 12.27
C ARG A 66 -10.46 20.06 11.01
N VAL A 67 -10.03 18.83 10.70
CA VAL A 67 -10.53 18.07 9.53
C VAL A 67 -12.02 17.77 9.65
N ARG A 68 -12.51 17.50 10.87
CA ARG A 68 -13.95 17.33 11.11
C ARG A 68 -14.74 18.59 10.77
N ALA A 69 -14.25 19.75 11.22
CA ALA A 69 -14.92 21.04 11.08
C ALA A 69 -14.80 21.66 9.67
N GLU A 70 -13.61 21.60 9.06
CA GLU A 70 -13.31 22.28 7.79
C GLU A 70 -13.38 21.35 6.57
N GLY A 71 -13.44 20.03 6.79
CA GLY A 71 -13.34 19.04 5.72
C GLY A 71 -11.89 18.78 5.30
N LYS A 72 -11.71 18.52 4.01
CA LYS A 72 -10.42 18.22 3.39
C LYS A 72 -9.37 19.29 3.69
N ILE A 73 -8.18 18.87 4.10
CA ILE A 73 -7.06 19.76 4.40
C ILE A 73 -5.83 19.45 3.57
N ARG A 74 -5.04 20.48 3.30
CA ARG A 74 -3.69 20.36 2.75
C ARG A 74 -2.70 20.80 3.81
N LEU A 75 -1.52 20.18 3.86
CA LEU A 75 -0.48 20.56 4.82
C LEU A 75 -0.19 22.07 4.78
N ARG A 76 -0.19 22.69 3.58
CA ARG A 76 0.02 24.15 3.42
C ARG A 76 -1.14 25.04 3.89
N ASP A 77 -2.37 24.53 3.89
CA ASP A 77 -3.57 25.30 4.24
C ASP A 77 -3.72 25.36 5.77
N ILE A 78 -2.91 24.55 6.48
CA ILE A 78 -2.81 24.58 7.93
C ILE A 78 -2.20 25.92 8.41
N ASP A 79 -1.27 26.51 7.65
CA ASP A 79 -0.57 27.77 7.98
C ASP A 79 -1.40 29.05 7.71
N LYS A 80 -2.33 29.02 6.73
CA LYS A 80 -2.91 30.26 6.17
C LYS A 80 -4.10 30.84 6.93
N LYS A 81 -4.87 30.03 7.66
CA LYS A 81 -6.05 30.50 8.41
C LYS A 81 -5.77 30.91 9.87
N ASN A 82 -4.59 30.57 10.40
CA ASN A 82 -4.25 30.77 11.81
C ASN A 82 -3.32 31.97 12.06
N LYS A 83 -3.59 33.13 11.43
CA LYS A 83 -2.98 34.40 11.91
C LYS A 83 -3.56 34.87 13.24
N LYS A 84 -4.64 34.28 13.75
CA LYS A 84 -5.32 34.71 14.99
C LYS A 84 -5.63 33.61 16.01
N SER A 85 -5.32 32.35 15.78
CA SER A 85 -5.57 31.27 16.74
C SER A 85 -4.49 30.19 16.64
N LEU A 86 -3.84 29.88 17.77
CA LEU A 86 -3.04 28.68 18.04
C LEU A 86 -1.90 28.37 17.05
N GLY A 87 -0.79 29.11 17.22
CA GLY A 87 0.59 28.63 17.15
C GLY A 87 1.13 28.04 15.83
N ASN A 88 2.25 28.58 15.36
CA ASN A 88 3.08 28.11 14.24
C ASN A 88 3.65 26.67 14.36
N TRP A 89 3.17 25.84 15.30
CA TRP A 89 3.72 24.51 15.58
C TRP A 89 3.48 23.51 14.43
N TRP A 90 2.53 23.77 13.56
CA TRP A 90 2.14 22.92 12.44
C TRP A 90 3.24 22.66 11.41
N ASN A 91 4.08 23.66 11.14
CA ASN A 91 5.22 23.57 10.23
C ASN A 91 6.54 23.21 10.97
N THR A 92 6.45 22.94 12.28
CA THR A 92 7.58 22.46 13.08
C THR A 92 7.64 20.94 13.05
N GLY A 93 8.82 20.38 13.35
CA GLY A 93 9.02 18.94 13.45
C GLY A 93 7.91 18.20 14.23
N PRO A 94 7.46 18.69 15.40
CA PRO A 94 6.31 18.12 16.13
C PRO A 94 5.01 18.03 15.35
N GLY A 95 4.57 19.11 14.70
CA GLY A 95 3.29 19.13 13.99
C GLY A 95 3.28 18.24 12.76
N ARG A 96 4.37 18.26 12.00
CA ARG A 96 4.56 17.34 10.88
C ARG A 96 4.57 15.88 11.32
N ARG A 97 5.22 15.55 12.44
CA ARG A 97 5.21 14.18 13.00
C ARG A 97 3.82 13.74 13.43
N ALA A 98 3.05 14.61 14.10
CA ALA A 98 1.67 14.31 14.48
C ALA A 98 0.79 14.04 13.24
N PHE A 99 0.97 14.83 12.19
CA PHE A 99 0.26 14.65 10.92
C PHE A 99 0.64 13.34 10.21
N GLU A 100 1.93 13.06 10.08
CA GLU A 100 2.44 11.82 9.47
C GLU A 100 1.99 10.59 10.29
N GLN A 101 1.96 10.69 11.63
CA GLN A 101 1.43 9.66 12.52
C GLN A 101 -0.05 9.36 12.22
N LEU A 102 -0.91 10.38 12.14
CA LEU A 102 -2.34 10.21 11.83
C LEU A 102 -2.59 9.54 10.48
N TYR A 103 -1.82 9.93 9.46
CA TYR A 103 -1.87 9.28 8.15
C TYR A 103 -1.42 7.81 8.22
N MET A 104 -0.29 7.54 8.87
CA MET A 104 0.27 6.19 8.95
C MET A 104 -0.53 5.25 9.88
N GLN A 105 -1.30 5.77 10.83
CA GLN A 105 -2.17 4.96 11.69
C GLN A 105 -3.63 4.86 11.19
N GLY A 106 -3.89 5.41 9.99
CA GLY A 106 -5.14 5.26 9.27
C GLY A 106 -6.27 6.18 9.74
N ASP A 107 -6.00 7.23 10.51
CA ASP A 107 -7.04 8.22 10.88
C ASP A 107 -7.26 9.27 9.78
N LEU A 108 -6.21 9.56 9.01
CA LEU A 108 -6.27 10.40 7.82
C LEU A 108 -5.89 9.59 6.59
N MET A 109 -6.52 9.92 5.47
CA MET A 109 -6.25 9.32 4.17
C MET A 109 -6.09 10.40 3.11
N ILE A 110 -5.22 10.14 2.13
CA ILE A 110 -5.07 11.03 0.97
C ILE A 110 -6.28 10.80 0.06
N CYS A 111 -7.11 11.82 -0.09
CA CYS A 111 -8.35 11.77 -0.85
C CYS A 111 -8.24 12.41 -2.24
N GLU A 112 -7.23 13.26 -2.45
CA GLU A 112 -6.96 13.92 -3.72
C GLU A 112 -5.49 14.34 -3.79
N ARG A 113 -5.02 14.62 -5.01
CA ARG A 113 -3.76 15.33 -5.24
C ARG A 113 -3.94 16.49 -6.20
N ASN A 114 -3.16 17.53 -5.98
CA ASN A 114 -2.94 18.60 -6.94
C ASN A 114 -1.45 18.64 -7.30
N GLY A 115 -1.07 17.96 -8.38
CA GLY A 115 0.34 17.67 -8.68
C GLY A 115 0.99 16.84 -7.57
N MET A 116 2.02 17.39 -6.93
CA MET A 116 2.72 16.74 -5.82
C MET A 116 2.07 16.98 -4.45
N GLU A 117 1.10 17.89 -4.38
CA GLU A 117 0.46 18.28 -3.13
C GLU A 117 -0.66 17.29 -2.77
N LYS A 118 -0.56 16.73 -1.57
CA LYS A 118 -1.55 15.80 -1.03
C LYS A 118 -2.66 16.54 -0.30
N VAL A 119 -3.89 16.11 -0.53
CA VAL A 119 -5.09 16.56 0.18
C VAL A 119 -5.60 15.40 1.03
N TYR A 120 -5.84 15.66 2.30
CA TYR A 120 -6.19 14.66 3.29
C TYR A 120 -7.61 14.89 3.81
N ASP A 121 -8.32 13.83 4.10
CA ASP A 121 -9.59 13.84 4.83
C ASP A 121 -9.60 12.71 5.85
N LEU A 122 -10.65 12.63 6.65
CA LEU A 122 -10.90 11.49 7.52
C LEU A 122 -11.05 10.23 6.67
N THR A 123 -10.44 9.14 7.11
CA THR A 123 -10.46 7.87 6.40
C THR A 123 -11.88 7.41 6.09
N GLU A 124 -12.82 7.55 7.03
CA GLU A 124 -14.23 7.16 6.82
C GLU A 124 -14.95 7.94 5.71
N ARG A 125 -14.46 9.15 5.36
CA ARG A 125 -14.99 9.94 4.23
C ARG A 125 -14.36 9.56 2.89
N CYS A 126 -13.21 8.90 2.93
CA CYS A 126 -12.44 8.49 1.75
C CYS A 126 -12.81 7.09 1.27
N LEU A 127 -13.26 6.22 2.17
CA LEU A 127 -13.60 4.83 1.86
C LEU A 127 -14.95 4.74 1.12
N PRO A 128 -15.09 3.79 0.16
CA PRO A 128 -16.40 3.37 -0.32
C PRO A 128 -17.20 2.63 0.76
N GLU A 129 -18.53 2.67 0.71
CA GLU A 129 -19.39 2.03 1.72
C GLU A 129 -19.24 0.50 1.80
N ASN A 130 -18.97 -0.15 0.67
CA ASN A 130 -18.96 -1.62 0.53
C ASN A 130 -17.54 -2.23 0.63
N ILE A 131 -16.63 -1.60 1.35
CA ILE A 131 -15.26 -2.08 1.48
C ILE A 131 -15.09 -3.06 2.64
N ASP A 132 -14.32 -4.12 2.43
CA ASP A 132 -13.94 -5.02 3.51
C ASP A 132 -12.92 -4.34 4.43
N LEU A 133 -13.28 -4.23 5.72
CA LEU A 133 -12.45 -3.66 6.78
C LEU A 133 -12.03 -4.69 7.82
N SER A 134 -12.27 -5.98 7.57
CA SER A 134 -11.82 -7.05 8.46
C SER A 134 -10.30 -7.17 8.42
N LEU A 135 -9.69 -7.40 9.59
CA LEU A 135 -8.26 -7.66 9.65
C LEU A 135 -7.95 -9.00 8.96
N PRO A 136 -6.98 -9.03 8.02
CA PRO A 136 -6.59 -10.28 7.39
C PRO A 136 -5.94 -11.21 8.40
N THR A 137 -6.25 -12.50 8.28
CA THR A 137 -5.43 -13.53 8.91
C THR A 137 -4.03 -13.50 8.27
N LEU A 138 -3.05 -14.08 8.96
CA LEU A 138 -1.69 -14.16 8.42
C LEU A 138 -1.65 -14.93 7.11
N TYR A 139 -2.51 -15.94 6.97
CA TYR A 139 -2.64 -16.76 5.76
C TYR A 139 -3.28 -15.96 4.60
N GLU A 140 -4.37 -15.24 4.83
CA GLU A 140 -4.98 -14.35 3.82
C GLU A 140 -3.99 -13.29 3.34
N TYR A 141 -3.20 -12.73 4.25
CA TYR A 141 -2.18 -11.74 3.89
C TYR A 141 -1.03 -12.36 3.09
N ALA A 142 -0.60 -13.57 3.44
CA ALA A 142 0.42 -14.32 2.68
C ALA A 142 -0.08 -14.65 1.27
N GLN A 143 -1.32 -15.12 1.12
CA GLN A 143 -1.92 -15.38 -0.19
C GLN A 143 -2.02 -14.10 -1.03
N TYR A 144 -2.48 -12.99 -0.46
CA TYR A 144 -2.53 -11.70 -1.16
C TYR A 144 -1.15 -11.27 -1.69
N LEU A 145 -0.13 -11.35 -0.83
CA LEU A 145 1.26 -11.05 -1.21
C LEU A 145 1.77 -11.98 -2.31
N PHE A 146 1.53 -13.29 -2.18
CA PHE A 146 1.90 -14.28 -3.18
C PHE A 146 1.27 -13.97 -4.54
N ASN A 147 -0.05 -13.77 -4.58
CA ASN A 147 -0.79 -13.48 -5.81
C ASN A 147 -0.30 -12.19 -6.46
N ASN A 148 0.03 -11.17 -5.66
CA ASN A 148 0.63 -9.94 -6.18
C ASN A 148 2.03 -10.18 -6.77
N THR A 149 2.88 -10.96 -6.10
CA THR A 149 4.20 -11.31 -6.63
C THR A 149 4.09 -12.11 -7.92
N LEU A 150 3.22 -13.12 -7.97
CA LEU A 150 2.97 -13.95 -9.15
C LEU A 150 2.53 -13.08 -10.32
N ARG A 151 1.48 -12.28 -10.14
CA ARG A 151 0.93 -11.40 -11.19
C ARG A 151 1.92 -10.34 -11.67
N ALA A 152 2.74 -9.78 -10.77
CA ALA A 152 3.65 -8.70 -11.11
C ALA A 152 4.96 -9.17 -11.75
N HIS A 153 5.44 -10.36 -11.38
CA HIS A 153 6.75 -10.84 -11.81
C HIS A 153 6.69 -12.04 -12.76
N GLY A 154 5.65 -12.88 -12.69
CA GLY A 154 5.52 -14.14 -13.44
C GLY A 154 6.50 -15.23 -13.01
N ALA A 155 7.74 -14.86 -12.69
CA ALA A 155 8.77 -15.72 -12.14
C ALA A 155 9.49 -15.03 -10.98
N PHE A 156 9.75 -15.76 -9.89
CA PHE A 156 10.39 -15.21 -8.70
C PHE A 156 11.16 -16.27 -7.91
N THR A 157 12.13 -15.82 -7.13
CA THR A 157 12.86 -16.64 -6.16
C THR A 157 12.19 -16.56 -4.79
N TRP A 158 12.52 -17.51 -3.90
CA TRP A 158 12.12 -17.43 -2.49
C TRP A 158 12.52 -16.10 -1.84
N LYS A 159 13.75 -15.64 -2.10
CA LYS A 159 14.28 -14.39 -1.52
C LYS A 159 13.45 -13.17 -1.93
N GLN A 160 12.96 -13.12 -3.18
CA GLN A 160 12.09 -12.06 -3.66
C GLN A 160 10.71 -12.14 -3.02
N LEU A 161 10.11 -13.34 -2.98
CA LEU A 161 8.76 -13.55 -2.41
C LEU A 161 8.67 -13.09 -0.95
N VAL A 162 9.71 -13.33 -0.15
CA VAL A 162 9.71 -12.98 1.28
C VAL A 162 10.50 -11.71 1.63
N HIS A 163 10.82 -10.88 0.64
CA HIS A 163 11.57 -9.66 0.86
C HIS A 163 10.87 -8.74 1.89
N LEU A 164 11.64 -8.28 2.88
CA LEU A 164 11.20 -7.44 4.02
C LEU A 164 10.09 -8.05 4.90
N LYS A 165 9.86 -9.37 4.85
CA LYS A 165 8.84 -10.04 5.68
C LYS A 165 9.42 -10.54 7.02
N LYS A 166 8.58 -10.51 8.05
CA LYS A 166 8.86 -11.09 9.37
C LYS A 166 8.79 -12.63 9.32
N ASN A 167 9.29 -13.30 10.37
CA ASN A 167 9.45 -14.75 10.37
C ASN A 167 8.11 -15.51 10.33
N ASP A 168 7.11 -15.07 11.09
CA ASP A 168 5.75 -15.60 11.07
C ASP A 168 5.15 -15.64 9.65
N LEU A 169 5.29 -14.53 8.92
CA LEU A 169 4.80 -14.41 7.55
C LEU A 169 5.64 -15.26 6.58
N LYS A 170 6.95 -15.44 6.83
CA LYS A 170 7.78 -16.36 6.05
C LYS A 170 7.33 -17.81 6.21
N GLU A 171 7.05 -18.25 7.44
CA GLU A 171 6.56 -19.61 7.68
C GLU A 171 5.21 -19.83 7.00
N THR A 172 4.30 -18.87 7.13
CA THR A 172 2.98 -18.94 6.47
C THR A 172 3.10 -18.92 4.94
N MET A 173 4.04 -18.13 4.40
CA MET A 173 4.31 -18.09 2.96
C MET A 173 4.87 -19.42 2.42
N ARG A 174 5.59 -20.21 3.23
CA ARG A 174 6.01 -21.57 2.82
C ARG A 174 4.80 -22.48 2.61
N VAL A 175 3.80 -22.37 3.49
CA VAL A 175 2.55 -23.14 3.36
C VAL A 175 1.83 -22.76 2.08
N VAL A 176 1.60 -21.46 1.86
CA VAL A 176 0.97 -20.95 0.63
C VAL A 176 1.73 -21.39 -0.62
N LEU A 177 3.06 -21.21 -0.66
CA LEU A 177 3.87 -21.61 -1.80
C LEU A 177 3.76 -23.11 -2.09
N LYS A 178 3.78 -23.96 -1.05
CA LYS A 178 3.61 -25.40 -1.21
C LYS A 178 2.25 -25.73 -1.81
N GLU A 179 1.17 -25.14 -1.30
CA GLU A 179 -0.19 -25.37 -1.82
C GLU A 179 -0.31 -24.96 -3.29
N GLN A 180 0.35 -23.87 -3.69
CA GLN A 180 0.32 -23.37 -5.07
C GLN A 180 1.14 -24.25 -6.04
N ILE A 181 2.20 -24.90 -5.53
CA ILE A 181 2.93 -25.92 -6.26
C ILE A 181 2.09 -27.20 -6.40
N ASP A 182 1.50 -27.67 -5.30
CA ASP A 182 0.66 -28.87 -5.29
C ASP A 182 -0.57 -28.71 -6.20
N ALA A 183 -1.12 -27.49 -6.29
CA ALA A 183 -2.24 -27.14 -7.17
C ALA A 183 -1.83 -26.93 -8.65
N GLY A 184 -0.54 -26.97 -8.97
CA GLY A 184 -0.04 -26.74 -10.34
C GLY A 184 -0.15 -25.30 -10.83
N VAL A 185 -0.38 -24.32 -9.94
CA VAL A 185 -0.40 -22.89 -10.30
C VAL A 185 1.02 -22.39 -10.57
N VAL A 186 2.00 -22.91 -9.81
CA VAL A 186 3.41 -22.52 -9.92
C VAL A 186 4.30 -23.76 -10.00
N SER A 187 5.28 -23.73 -10.90
CA SER A 187 6.30 -24.77 -11.00
C SER A 187 7.63 -24.32 -10.41
N ALA A 188 8.34 -25.23 -9.74
CA ALA A 188 9.67 -24.99 -9.19
C ALA A 188 10.75 -25.53 -10.15
N ILE A 189 11.54 -24.62 -10.71
CA ILE A 189 12.62 -24.92 -11.66
C ILE A 189 13.97 -24.71 -10.96
N LYS A 190 14.82 -25.74 -10.96
CA LYS A 190 16.21 -25.59 -10.51
C LYS A 190 17.05 -25.04 -11.66
N LEU A 191 17.67 -23.88 -11.42
CA LEU A 191 18.62 -23.26 -12.33
C LEU A 191 20.02 -23.89 -12.18
N ALA A 192 20.87 -23.70 -13.19
CA ALA A 192 22.22 -24.26 -13.25
C ALA A 192 23.14 -23.76 -12.11
N ASP A 193 22.86 -22.57 -11.55
CA ASP A 193 23.57 -21.99 -10.42
C ASP A 193 23.06 -22.49 -9.05
N GLY A 194 22.12 -23.45 -9.05
CA GLY A 194 21.53 -24.04 -7.86
C GLY A 194 20.37 -23.23 -7.27
N GLN A 195 20.02 -22.07 -7.82
CA GLN A 195 18.84 -21.32 -7.38
C GLN A 195 17.55 -22.03 -7.82
N THR A 196 16.50 -21.89 -7.00
CA THR A 196 15.15 -22.34 -7.38
C THR A 196 14.33 -21.14 -7.81
N LEU A 197 13.86 -21.18 -9.04
CA LEU A 197 12.92 -20.22 -9.62
C LEU A 197 11.51 -20.81 -9.58
N TYR A 198 10.56 -20.04 -9.07
CA TYR A 198 9.15 -20.37 -9.06
C TYR A 198 8.49 -19.60 -10.19
N VAL A 199 7.79 -20.29 -11.09
CA VAL A 199 7.23 -19.69 -12.30
C VAL A 199 5.74 -20.02 -12.43
N ASP A 200 4.95 -19.02 -12.78
CA ASP A 200 3.55 -19.19 -13.18
C ASP A 200 3.45 -20.20 -14.33
N VAL A 201 2.73 -21.30 -14.11
CA VAL A 201 2.58 -22.36 -15.13
C VAL A 201 1.86 -21.84 -16.36
N THR A 202 0.86 -20.98 -16.18
CA THR A 202 0.10 -20.41 -17.31
C THR A 202 0.97 -19.51 -18.18
N ALA A 203 1.93 -18.80 -17.58
CA ALA A 203 2.87 -17.95 -18.32
C ALA A 203 3.92 -18.76 -19.10
N ILE A 204 4.27 -19.97 -18.64
CA ILE A 204 5.16 -20.88 -19.37
C ILE A 204 4.43 -21.51 -20.56
N GLU A 205 3.18 -21.90 -20.36
CA GLU A 205 2.36 -22.58 -21.38
C GLU A 205 1.87 -21.63 -22.49
N GLN A 206 1.91 -20.32 -22.28
CA GLN A 206 1.72 -19.29 -23.33
C GLN A 206 2.91 -19.22 -24.29
N GLN A 207 3.42 -20.36 -24.73
CA GLN A 207 4.50 -20.51 -25.68
C GLN A 207 4.32 -19.52 -26.84
N LEU A 208 5.30 -18.64 -26.94
CA LEU A 208 5.67 -17.76 -28.06
C LEU A 208 4.99 -18.15 -29.37
N ASP A 209 3.84 -17.53 -29.65
CA ASP A 209 3.19 -17.49 -30.97
C ASP A 209 3.99 -16.56 -31.91
N THR A 210 5.31 -16.75 -31.93
CA THR A 210 6.21 -16.14 -32.91
C THR A 210 6.40 -17.14 -34.05
N ASP A 211 5.40 -17.18 -34.93
CA ASP A 211 5.61 -17.46 -36.34
C ASP A 211 6.44 -16.32 -36.95
N PHE A 212 7.71 -16.22 -36.56
CA PHE A 212 8.71 -15.55 -37.40
C PHE A 212 9.13 -16.59 -38.44
N ILE A 213 8.39 -16.60 -39.54
CA ILE A 213 8.80 -17.21 -40.80
C ILE A 213 10.19 -16.65 -41.14
N PHE A 214 11.21 -17.50 -41.01
CA PHE A 214 12.47 -17.33 -41.73
C PHE A 214 12.16 -17.47 -43.22
N LEU A 215 12.03 -16.35 -43.93
CA LEU A 215 12.25 -16.33 -45.36
C LEU A 215 13.71 -15.97 -45.59
N ILE A 216 14.40 -16.95 -46.16
CA ILE A 216 15.76 -16.94 -46.71
C ILE A 216 15.87 -15.88 -47.80
#